data_AF-A0A263D943-F1
#
_entry.id   AF-A0A263D943-F1
#
_cell.length_a   1.000
_cell.length_b   1.000
_cell.length_c   1.000
_cell.angle_alpha   90.00
_cell.angle_beta   90.00
_cell.angle_gamma   90.00
#
_symmetry.space_group_name_H-M   'P 1'
#
loop_
_entity.id
_entity.type
_entity.pdbx_description
1 polymer ?
#
loop_
_entity_poly.entity_id
_entity_poly.type
_entity_poly.pdbx_seq_one_letter_code
_entity_poly.pdbx_strand_id
1 'polypeptide(L)' 'MYGYRAIHKDTGELRMFPLREQAESVLHAELGDWTIERTYNPAWRLPIPMLPDANGYPADHPLHRPRRADDRERRTHG' A
#
# COMPACT_ATOMS: atom_id res chain seq x y z
N MET A 1 -0.24 0.65 -8.43
CA MET A 1 -1.32 0.06 -7.60
C MET A 1 -2.50 1.01 -7.68
N TYR A 2 -3.74 0.53 -7.52
CA TYR A 2 -4.91 1.42 -7.49
C TYR A 2 -5.22 1.85 -6.07
N GLY A 3 -5.81 3.03 -5.91
CA GLY A 3 -6.67 3.33 -4.78
C GLY A 3 -7.48 4.58 -5.11
N TYR A 4 -7.72 5.47 -4.14
CA TYR A 4 -8.75 6.51 -4.27
C TYR A 4 -8.18 7.90 -4.06
N ARG A 5 -8.51 8.81 -4.97
CA ARG A 5 -8.32 10.25 -4.76
C ARG A 5 -9.65 10.87 -4.39
N ALA A 6 -9.65 11.74 -3.40
CA ALA A 6 -10.75 12.62 -3.07
C ALA A 6 -10.35 14.05 -3.42
N ILE A 7 -11.20 14.76 -4.14
CA ILE A 7 -10.98 16.15 -4.56
C ILE A 7 -12.11 17.01 -4.04
N HIS A 8 -11.80 18.02 -3.23
CA HIS A 8 -12.79 18.98 -2.75
C HIS A 8 -13.24 19.86 -3.92
N LYS A 9 -14.56 20.03 -4.09
CA LYS A 9 -15.17 20.72 -5.23
C LYS A 9 -14.82 22.21 -5.30
N ASP A 10 -14.87 22.90 -4.14
CA ASP A 10 -14.60 24.35 -4.10
C ASP A 10 -13.13 24.72 -3.92
N THR A 11 -12.40 24.03 -3.05
CA THR A 11 -11.01 24.38 -2.72
C THR A 11 -9.98 23.71 -3.62
N GLY A 12 -10.37 22.65 -4.35
CA GLY A 12 -9.46 21.81 -5.13
C GLY A 12 -8.50 20.97 -4.28
N GLU A 13 -8.71 20.91 -2.95
CA GLU A 13 -7.87 20.12 -2.06
C GLU A 13 -7.90 18.64 -2.49
N LEU A 14 -6.71 18.03 -2.59
CA LEU A 14 -6.56 16.64 -3.01
C LEU A 14 -6.07 15.79 -1.84
N ARG A 15 -6.86 14.76 -1.50
CA ARG A 15 -6.50 13.73 -0.52
C ARG A 15 -6.46 12.36 -1.18
N MET A 16 -5.60 11.49 -0.67
CA MET A 16 -5.35 10.19 -1.27
C MET A 16 -5.54 9.10 -0.22
N PHE A 17 -6.35 8.09 -0.53
CA PHE A 17 -6.70 6.96 0.34
C PHE A 17 -6.44 5.62 -0.34
N PRO A 18 -5.80 4.65 0.35
CA PRO A 18 -5.56 3.33 -0.24
C PRO A 18 -6.87 2.56 -0.47
N LEU A 19 -7.88 2.77 0.36
CA LEU A 19 -9.19 2.12 0.29
C LEU A 19 -10.33 3.14 0.23
N ARG A 20 -11.45 2.75 -0.38
CA ARG A 20 -12.64 3.60 -0.50
C ARG A 20 -13.31 3.84 0.85
N GLU A 21 -13.42 2.80 1.69
CA GLU A 21 -14.09 2.95 2.99
C GLU A 21 -13.34 3.91 3.92
N GLN A 22 -12.02 4.01 3.78
CA GLN A 22 -11.23 4.99 4.52
C GLN A 22 -11.53 6.43 4.07
N ALA A 23 -11.67 6.66 2.76
CA ALA A 23 -12.06 7.96 2.24
C ALA A 23 -13.46 8.35 2.76
N GLU A 24 -14.42 7.42 2.70
CA GLU A 24 -15.79 7.65 3.16
C GLU A 24 -15.88 7.87 4.68
N SER A 25 -15.07 7.17 5.47
CA SER A 25 -15.01 7.36 6.93
C SER A 25 -14.38 8.68 7.34
N VAL A 26 -13.30 9.11 6.66
CA VAL A 26 -12.60 10.36 6.99
C VAL A 26 -13.41 11.59 6.55
N LEU A 27 -14.03 11.51 5.37
CA LEU A 27 -14.79 12.60 4.78
C LEU A 27 -16.27 12.59 5.18
N HIS A 28 -16.68 11.71 6.10
CA HIS A 28 -18.07 11.37 6.39
C HIS A 28 -19.05 12.57 6.42
N ALA A 29 -18.68 13.65 7.12
CA ALA A 29 -19.52 14.85 7.26
C ALA A 29 -19.52 15.78 6.03
N GLU A 30 -18.52 15.66 5.16
CA GLU A 30 -18.26 16.55 4.03
C GLU A 30 -18.42 15.82 2.70
N LEU A 31 -18.88 14.56 2.68
CA LEU A 31 -18.86 13.71 1.48
C LEU A 31 -19.55 14.36 0.25
N GLY A 32 -20.52 15.24 0.48
CA GLY A 32 -21.19 16.03 -0.56
C GLY A 32 -20.28 17.03 -1.27
N ASP A 33 -19.22 17.49 -0.62
CA ASP A 33 -18.27 18.49 -1.11
C ASP A 33 -17.02 17.85 -1.75
N TRP A 34 -16.89 16.53 -1.65
CA TRP A 34 -15.75 15.77 -2.16
C TRP A 34 -16.14 14.83 -3.29
N THR A 35 -15.33 14.82 -4.36
CA THR A 35 -15.43 13.83 -5.45
C THR A 35 -14.43 12.72 -5.22
N ILE A 36 -14.88 11.48 -5.06
CA ILE A 36 -14.04 10.31 -4.80
C ILE A 36 -13.93 9.44 -6.06
N GLU A 37 -12.72 9.26 -6.58
CA GLU A 37 -12.47 8.50 -7.81
C GLU A 37 -11.37 7.47 -7.61
N ARG A 38 -11.51 6.32 -8.28
CA ARG A 38 -10.46 5.30 -8.34
C ARG A 38 -9.35 5.80 -9.27
N THR A 39 -8.12 5.83 -8.77
CA THR A 39 -6.95 6.27 -9.52
C THR A 39 -5.80 5.27 -9.40
N TYR A 40 -4.95 5.26 -10.42
CA TYR A 40 -3.69 4.51 -10.40
C TYR A 40 -2.59 5.40 -9.85
N ASN A 41 -1.99 5.00 -8.72
CA ASN A 41 -0.82 5.67 -8.18
C ASN A 41 0.39 4.72 -8.22
N PRO A 42 1.43 5.01 -9.01
CA PRO A 42 2.65 4.21 -9.06
C PRO A 42 3.51 4.36 -7.77
N ALA A 43 3.35 5.45 -7.02
CA ALA A 43 4.05 5.68 -5.75
C ALA A 43 3.50 4.83 -4.60
N TRP A 44 2.28 4.30 -4.73
CA TRP A 44 1.69 3.36 -3.78
C TRP A 44 2.14 1.93 -4.04
N ARG A 45 3.44 1.73 -4.19
CA ARG A 45 3.98 0.42 -3.85
C ARG A 45 3.77 0.31 -2.35
N LEU A 46 2.80 -0.51 -1.91
CA LEU A 46 2.82 -1.01 -0.53
C LEU A 46 4.28 -1.40 -0.25
N PRO A 47 4.83 -1.09 0.94
CA PRO A 47 6.09 -1.70 1.31
C PRO A 47 5.92 -3.18 1.01
N ILE A 48 6.77 -3.70 0.12
CA ILE A 48 6.80 -5.12 -0.20
C ILE A 48 6.65 -5.79 1.15
N PRO A 49 5.63 -6.63 1.40
CA PRO A 49 5.58 -7.33 2.67
C PRO A 49 6.95 -7.98 2.77
N MET A 50 7.77 -7.51 3.71
CA MET A 50 9.06 -8.10 3.97
C MET A 50 8.65 -9.47 4.46
N LEU A 51 8.63 -10.42 3.51
CA LEU A 51 8.08 -11.73 3.74
C LEU A 51 8.79 -12.23 4.99
N PRO A 52 8.04 -12.82 5.93
CA PRO A 52 8.69 -13.43 7.07
C PRO A 52 9.81 -14.32 6.55
N ASP A 53 10.91 -14.36 7.27
CA ASP A 53 12.05 -15.16 6.86
C ASP A 53 11.66 -16.65 6.77
N ALA A 54 12.60 -17.51 6.38
CA ALA A 54 12.35 -18.94 6.31
C ALA A 54 11.81 -19.56 7.62
N ASN A 55 11.93 -18.84 8.75
CA ASN A 55 11.52 -19.24 10.08
C ASN A 55 10.23 -18.54 10.57
N GLY A 56 9.58 -17.71 9.75
CA GLY A 56 8.33 -17.05 10.12
C GLY A 56 8.49 -15.69 10.82
N TYR A 57 9.70 -15.15 10.97
CA TYR A 57 9.93 -13.91 11.71
C TYR A 57 9.60 -12.66 10.88
N PRO A 58 8.78 -11.72 11.38
CA PRO A 58 8.53 -10.44 10.72
C PRO A 58 9.81 -9.58 10.69
N ALA A 59 9.86 -8.59 9.82
CA ALA A 59 11.08 -7.82 9.54
C ALA A 59 11.58 -6.97 10.71
N ASP A 60 10.71 -6.62 11.65
CA ASP A 60 11.02 -5.92 12.89
C ASP A 60 11.50 -6.86 14.02
N HIS A 61 11.51 -8.17 13.81
CA HIS A 61 11.95 -9.14 14.81
C HIS A 61 13.49 -9.20 14.91
N PRO A 62 14.09 -9.21 16.11
CA PRO A 62 15.55 -9.23 16.28
C PRO A 62 16.24 -10.48 15.70
N LEU A 63 15.49 -11.56 15.47
CA LEU A 63 15.98 -12.78 14.81
C LEU A 63 15.65 -12.85 13.31
N HIS A 64 15.05 -11.80 12.74
CA HIS A 64 14.76 -11.76 11.32
C HIS A 64 16.06 -11.84 10.51
N ARG A 65 16.18 -12.88 9.69
CA ARG A 65 17.27 -13.02 8.72
C ARG A 65 16.69 -12.86 7.33
N PRO A 66 16.93 -11.73 6.63
CA PRO A 66 16.43 -11.57 5.28
C PRO A 66 16.94 -12.74 4.43
N ARG A 67 16.03 -13.42 3.72
CA ARG A 67 16.43 -14.45 2.74
C ARG A 67 17.38 -13.79 1.75
N ARG A 68 18.63 -14.26 1.70
CA ARG A 68 19.60 -13.80 0.70
C ARG A 68 19.01 -14.04 -0.69
N ALA A 69 19.18 -13.07 -1.58
CA ALA A 69 18.70 -13.15 -2.96
C ALA A 69 19.32 -14.34 -3.75
N ASP A 70 20.40 -14.93 -3.26
CA ASP A 70 21.14 -16.04 -3.85
C ASP A 70 20.41 -17.40 -3.90
N ASP A 71 19.37 -17.64 -3.11
CA ASP A 71 18.72 -18.97 -3.09
C ASP A 71 17.89 -19.28 -4.35
N ARG A 72 17.71 -18.29 -5.23
CA ARG A 72 16.95 -18.48 -6.49
C ARG A 72 17.77 -19.08 -7.62
N GLU A 73 19.11 -19.03 -7.58
CA GLU A 73 19.95 -19.52 -8.68
C GLU A 73 20.31 -21.01 -8.59
N ARG A 74 20.06 -21.69 -7.45
CA ARG A 74 20.41 -23.12 -7.31
C ARG A 74 19.35 -24.12 -7.79
N ARG A 75 18.15 -23.69 -8.22
CA ARG A 75 17.11 -24.62 -8.74
C ARG A 75 17.00 -24.68 -10.25
N THR A 76 17.77 -23.88 -10.99
CA THR A 76 17.75 -23.88 -12.46
C THR A 76 18.93 -24.63 -13.09
N HIS A 77 19.89 -25.12 -12.29
CA HIS A 77 20.94 -26.03 -12.73
C HIS A 77 21.14 -27.15 -11.69
N GLY A 78 20.42 -28.25 -11.90
CA GLY A 78 20.55 -29.51 -11.18
C GLY A 78 19.82 -30.60 -11.95
#